data_AF-A0A9E3XQX8-F1
#
_entry.id   AF-A0A9E3XQX8-F1
#
_cell.length_a   1.000
_cell.length_b   1.000
_cell.length_c   1.000
_cell.angle_alpha   90.00
_cell.angle_beta   90.00
_cell.angle_gamma   90.00
#
_symmetry.space_group_name_H-M   'P 1'
#
loop_
_entity.id
_entity.type
_entity.pdbx_description
1 polymer ?
#
loop_
_entity_poly.entity_id
_entity_poly.type
_entity_poly.pdbx_seq_one_letter_code
_entity_poly.pdbx_strand_id
1 'polypeptide(L)' 'GSGRETAVRALQAAGLEVTSVKDISPQAHNGCRPKARRRV' A
#
# COMPACT_ATOMS: atom_id res chain seq x y z
N GLY A 1 -3.02 -1.04 -2.63
CA GLY A 1 -4.34 -1.41 -3.18
C GLY A 1 -5.05 -0.18 -3.71
N SER A 2 -6.29 -0.32 -4.19
CA SER A 2 -7.06 0.76 -4.83
C SER A 2 -7.21 2.03 -3.99
N GLY A 3 -7.23 1.93 -2.65
CA GLY A 3 -7.42 3.08 -1.77
C GLY A 3 -6.18 3.96 -1.53
N ARG A 4 -5.01 3.64 -2.10
CA ARG A 4 -3.75 4.37 -1.80
C ARG A 4 -3.86 5.85 -2.17
N GLU A 5 -4.27 6.14 -3.40
CA GLU A 5 -4.36 7.53 -3.88
C GLU A 5 -5.53 8.28 -3.25
N THR A 6 -6.64 7.60 -3.01
CA THR A 6 -7.80 8.17 -2.32
C THR A 6 -7.44 8.66 -0.92
N ALA A 7 -6.64 7.88 -0.17
CA ALA A 7 -6.19 8.27 1.16
C ALA A 7 -5.26 9.50 1.13
N VAL A 8 -4.33 9.56 0.18
CA VAL A 8 -3.43 10.73 0.04
C VAL A 8 -4.21 12.00 -0.29
N ARG A 9 -5.17 11.92 -1.21
CA ARG A 9 -6.03 13.07 -1.56
C ARG A 9 -6.92 13.52 -0.41
N ALA A 10 -7.44 12.58 0.39
CA ALA A 10 -8.24 12.91 1.57
C ALA A 10 -7.41 13.68 2.63
N LEU A 11 -6.16 13.29 2.84
CA LEU A 11 -5.25 14.00 3.75
C LEU A 11 -4.93 15.42 3.25
N GLN A 12 -4.71 15.57 1.94
CA GLN A 12 -4.53 16.90 1.32
C GLN A 12 -5.78 17.76 1.47
N ALA A 13 -6.98 17.20 1.25
CA ALA A 13 -8.24 17.91 1.42
C ALA A 13 -8.53 18.30 2.89
N ALA A 14 -7.98 17.54 3.84
CA ALA A 14 -8.03 17.87 5.27
C ALA A 14 -7.05 18.99 5.69
N GLY A 15 -6.29 19.57 4.74
CA GLY A 15 -5.35 20.66 4.99
C GLY A 15 -3.96 20.22 5.44
N LEU A 16 -3.63 18.92 5.31
CA LEU A 16 -2.30 18.41 5.61
C LEU A 16 -1.43 18.41 4.34
N GLU A 17 -0.26 19.04 4.43
CA GLU A 17 0.71 19.04 3.35
C GLU A 17 1.52 17.73 3.35
N VAL A 18 1.45 16.99 2.24
CA VAL A 18 2.17 15.73 2.07
C VAL A 18 3.54 16.01 1.45
N THR A 19 4.59 15.94 2.27
CA THR A 19 5.97 16.26 1.86
C THR A 19 6.68 15.11 1.14
N SER A 20 6.37 13.86 1.51
CA SER A 20 6.93 12.68 0.84
C SER A 20 6.00 11.48 1.01
N VAL A 21 6.04 10.58 0.03
CA VAL A 21 5.31 9.32 0.06
C VAL A 21 6.31 8.19 -0.14
N LYS A 22 6.48 7.35 0.89
CA LYS A 22 7.30 6.14 0.81
C LYS A 22 6.42 4.91 0.67
N ASP A 23 6.70 4.09 -0.34
CA ASP A 23 6.11 2.77 -0.43
C ASP A 23 6.94 1.76 0.39
N ILE A 24 6.31 1.14 1.38
CA ILE A 24 6.92 0.09 2.21
C ILE A 24 6.22 -1.25 1.99
N SER A 25 5.80 -1.51 0.76
CA SER A 25 5.24 -2.80 0.37
C SER A 25 6.24 -3.93 0.69
N PRO A 26 5.85 -4.94 1.50
CA PRO A 26 6.78 -5.97 1.96
C PRO A 26 7.25 -6.84 0.80
N GLN A 27 8.57 -6.94 0.64
CA GLN A 27 9.21 -7.84 -0.31
C GLN A 27 9.71 -9.09 0.41
N ALA A 28 9.39 -10.27 -0.12
CA ALA A 28 9.78 -11.52 0.49
C ALA A 28 11.25 -11.85 0.16
N HIS A 29 12.09 -11.94 1.19
CA HIS A 29 13.46 -12.47 1.09
C HIS A 29 13.46 -13.97 1.46
N ASN A 30 12.89 -14.83 0.61
CA ASN A 30 12.76 -16.28 0.83
C ASN A 30 12.11 -16.66 2.20
N GLY A 31 11.18 -15.84 2.68
CA GLY A 31 10.47 -16.05 3.95
C GLY A 31 9.34 -17.10 3.86
N CYS A 32 8.22 -16.85 4.54
CA CYS A 32 7.09 -17.79 4.57
C CYS A 32 6.58 -18.14 3.16
N ARG A 33 6.31 -19.44 2.93
CA ARG A 33 5.73 -19.94 1.68
C ARG A 33 4.34 -19.30 1.45
N PRO A 34 4.10 -18.62 0.31
CA PRO A 34 2.78 -18.09 -0.02
C PRO A 34 1.72 -19.20 -0.11
N LYS A 35 0.47 -18.86 0.21
CA LYS A 35 -0.64 -19.80 0.13
C LYS A 35 -0.80 -20.33 -1.30
N ALA A 36 -1.15 -21.60 -1.44
CA ALA A 36 -1.41 -22.22 -2.73
C ALA A 36 -2.45 -21.41 -3.55
N ARG A 37 -2.22 -21.32 -4.86
CA ARG A 37 -3.12 -20.62 -5.79
C ARG A 37 -4.52 -21.21 -5.70
N ARG A 38 -5.53 -20.36 -5.52
CA ARG A 38 -6.94 -20.79 -5.52
C ARG A 38 -7.33 -21.25 -6.92
N ARG A 39 -8.16 -22.30 -7.00
CA ARG A 39 -8.77 -22.81 -8.24
C ARG A 39 -10.20 -22.26 -8.34
N VAL A 40 -10.29 -20.98 -8.62
CA VAL A 40 -11.53 -20.28 -8.98
C VAL A 40 -11.28 -19.55 -10.29
#